data_AF-A0A6I0S5M4-F1
#
_entry.id   AF-A0A6I0S5M4-F1
#
_cell.length_a   1.000
_cell.length_b   1.000
_cell.length_c   1.000
_cell.angle_alpha   90.00
_cell.angle_beta   90.00
_cell.angle_gamma   90.00
#
_symmetry.space_group_name_H-M   'P 1'
#
loop_
_entity.id
_entity.type
_entity.pdbx_description
1 polymer ?
#
loop_
_entity_poly.entity_id
_entity_poly.type
_entity_poly.pdbx_seq_one_letter_code
_entity_poly.pdbx_strand_id
1 'polypeptide(L)'
;SNGSGKSAMLEAIAIGITGETLRRIKMDEIINDAEDEATVSLLLQNNTTGEYLSIKRVISRKTAQIIKVSIYDDETDCNIKHIEQAGVADYNKFILETLGLTKDDVFSNFILSKHKYSSFLSSSDREKKEIINRFSNGVMVDESIAALQEDMIPIQESLKQAELNVANHTGRVETLQEQINTAITESTERSQKKAERIANWNEAIAGKRAYIREQNVLINKSDELLEQYDKTDEVLQKLENSKKDTGACFEIISERFTSCALPLPKDFAAISIKNQKELEVVTTEYSNVQQQLIQHEKKIATAKSSYEKLLKQHEKFQENFKKKSTKIENQINELLDSIKKLDAENSNLRSQRTKLEADIASLQKQLAGIIVCPK
;
A
#
# COMPACT_ATOMS: atom_id res chain seq x y z
N SER A 1 -107.46 28.53 69.63
CA SER A 1 -107.60 27.31 70.45
C SER A 1 -106.68 26.20 69.93
N ASN A 2 -106.05 25.41 70.81
CA ASN A 2 -105.40 24.16 70.40
C ASN A 2 -106.48 23.18 69.91
N GLY A 3 -106.22 22.45 68.83
CA GLY A 3 -107.24 21.60 68.18
C GLY A 3 -108.16 22.31 67.18
N SER A 4 -107.87 23.57 66.81
CA SER A 4 -108.66 24.35 65.82
C SER A 4 -108.39 23.99 64.34
N GLY A 5 -107.63 22.92 64.06
CA GLY A 5 -107.35 22.49 62.69
C GLY A 5 -106.16 23.16 61.99
N LYS A 6 -105.44 24.10 62.63
CA LYS A 6 -104.26 24.76 62.01
C LYS A 6 -103.19 23.79 61.51
N SER A 7 -102.86 22.77 62.29
CA SER A 7 -101.90 21.74 61.86
C SER A 7 -102.47 20.85 60.75
N ALA A 8 -103.79 20.64 60.70
CA ALA A 8 -104.45 19.90 59.63
C ALA A 8 -104.40 20.68 58.30
N MET A 9 -104.40 22.01 58.33
CA MET A 9 -104.20 22.83 57.14
C MET A 9 -102.79 22.67 56.55
N LEU A 10 -101.74 22.68 57.38
CA LEU A 10 -100.37 22.40 56.93
C LEU A 10 -100.23 20.97 56.37
N GLU A 11 -100.92 20.01 57.00
CA GLU A 11 -101.01 18.63 56.51
C GLU A 11 -101.63 18.58 55.11
N ALA A 12 -102.73 19.30 54.89
CA ALA A 12 -103.38 19.38 53.59
C ALA A 12 -102.46 19.97 52.50
N ILE A 13 -101.69 21.02 52.83
CA ILE A 13 -100.71 21.60 51.88
C ILE A 13 -99.61 20.58 51.53
N ALA A 14 -99.05 19.90 52.52
CA ALA A 14 -98.04 18.89 52.31
C ALA A 14 -98.54 17.71 51.45
N ILE A 15 -99.75 17.21 51.73
CA ILE A 15 -100.37 16.13 50.94
C ILE A 15 -100.66 16.62 49.53
N GLY A 16 -101.13 17.86 49.38
CA GLY A 16 -101.41 18.44 48.07
C GLY A 16 -100.17 18.48 47.18
N ILE A 17 -99.03 18.93 47.71
CA ILE A 17 -97.77 19.04 46.96
C ILE A 17 -97.08 17.69 46.80
N THR A 18 -96.84 16.97 47.89
CA THR A 18 -95.96 15.78 47.90
C THR A 18 -96.70 14.45 47.80
N GLY A 19 -98.01 14.44 48.03
CA GLY A 19 -98.80 13.22 48.15
C GLY A 19 -98.58 12.45 49.45
N GLU A 20 -97.86 13.02 50.42
CA GLU A 20 -97.54 12.36 51.69
C GLU A 20 -97.96 13.16 52.91
N THR A 21 -98.17 12.43 54.00
CA THR A 21 -98.46 12.98 55.31
C THR A 21 -97.19 13.56 55.96
N LEU A 22 -97.33 14.71 56.63
CA LEU A 22 -96.28 15.29 57.49
C LEU A 22 -96.08 14.44 58.73
N ARG A 23 -97.17 13.96 59.33
CA ARG A 23 -97.14 13.07 60.50
C ARG A 23 -97.01 11.62 60.05
N ARG A 24 -96.48 10.74 60.90
CA ARG A 24 -96.41 9.29 60.65
C ARG A 24 -97.78 8.62 60.87
N ILE A 25 -98.78 9.10 60.15
CA ILE A 25 -100.15 8.60 60.13
C ILE A 25 -100.48 8.10 58.73
N LYS A 26 -101.43 7.17 58.64
CA LYS A 26 -101.91 6.67 57.36
C LYS A 26 -102.79 7.71 56.67
N MET A 27 -102.92 7.59 55.34
CA MET A 27 -103.64 8.58 54.53
C MET A 27 -105.16 8.59 54.83
N ASP A 28 -105.73 7.46 55.24
CA ASP A 28 -107.13 7.29 55.63
C ASP A 28 -107.47 7.92 56.99
N GLU A 29 -106.48 8.06 57.90
CA GLU A 29 -106.63 8.70 59.21
C GLU A 29 -106.80 10.23 59.13
N ILE A 30 -106.64 10.82 57.94
CA ILE A 30 -106.83 12.27 57.72
C ILE A 30 -108.28 12.60 57.37
N ILE A 31 -109.04 11.60 56.91
CA ILE A 31 -110.46 11.75 56.60
C ILE A 31 -111.24 11.90 57.90
N ASN A 32 -112.18 12.85 57.93
CA ASN A 32 -113.07 13.04 59.08
C ASN A 32 -113.79 11.72 59.41
N ASP A 33 -113.94 11.39 60.69
CA ASP A 33 -114.58 10.14 61.14
C ASP A 33 -116.04 10.01 60.68
N ALA A 34 -116.71 11.13 60.42
CA ALA A 34 -118.09 11.16 59.91
C ALA A 34 -118.20 10.96 58.39
N GLU A 35 -117.08 10.91 57.66
CA GLU A 35 -117.04 10.90 56.19
C GLU A 35 -116.18 9.75 55.63
N ASP A 36 -116.50 9.34 54.41
CA ASP A 36 -115.77 8.28 53.68
C ASP A 36 -114.68 8.83 52.75
N GLU A 37 -114.70 10.14 52.46
CA GLU A 37 -113.79 10.81 51.52
C GLU A 37 -113.34 12.19 52.01
N ALA A 38 -112.13 12.58 51.60
CA ALA A 38 -111.59 13.92 51.79
C ALA A 38 -111.03 14.47 50.47
N THR A 39 -111.22 15.77 50.23
CA THR A 39 -110.67 16.44 49.06
C THR A 39 -109.67 17.52 49.48
N VAL A 40 -108.46 17.44 48.93
CA VAL A 40 -107.44 18.48 49.05
C VAL A 40 -107.30 19.16 47.69
N SER A 41 -107.50 20.48 47.65
CA SER A 41 -107.31 21.28 46.43
C SER A 41 -106.31 22.39 46.73
N LEU A 42 -105.27 22.49 45.92
CA LEU A 42 -104.29 23.56 45.95
C LEU A 42 -104.34 24.31 44.62
N LEU A 43 -104.20 25.63 44.72
CA LEU A 43 -103.95 26.52 43.61
C LEU A 43 -102.68 27.30 43.91
N LEU A 44 -101.68 27.15 43.05
CA LEU A 44 -100.38 27.80 43.19
C LEU A 44 -100.19 28.74 42.00
N GLN A 45 -99.75 29.96 42.25
CA GLN A 45 -99.47 30.95 41.21
C GLN A 45 -97.97 31.22 41.12
N ASN A 46 -97.43 31.24 39.91
CA ASN A 46 -96.09 31.73 39.64
C ASN A 46 -96.15 33.21 39.30
N ASN A 47 -95.71 34.08 40.22
CA ASN A 47 -95.75 35.53 40.02
C ASN A 47 -94.82 36.04 38.90
N THR A 48 -93.85 35.23 38.46
CA THR A 48 -92.90 35.61 37.41
C THR A 48 -93.44 35.27 36.02
N THR A 49 -94.04 34.09 35.85
CA THR A 49 -94.60 33.66 34.55
C THR A 49 -96.08 34.02 34.39
N GLY A 50 -96.80 34.25 35.49
CA GLY A 50 -98.25 34.48 35.51
C GLY A 50 -99.08 33.18 35.57
N GLU A 51 -98.44 32.02 35.39
CA GLU A 51 -99.11 30.72 35.30
C GLU A 51 -99.66 30.23 36.64
N TYR A 52 -100.74 29.46 36.58
CA TYR A 52 -101.40 28.82 37.69
C TYR A 52 -101.29 27.30 37.59
N LEU A 53 -100.99 26.64 38.71
CA LEU A 53 -100.99 25.20 38.88
C LEU A 53 -102.10 24.80 39.85
N SER A 54 -103.13 24.13 39.35
CA SER A 54 -104.20 23.55 40.15
C SER A 54 -103.97 22.06 40.38
N ILE A 55 -103.98 21.65 41.64
CA ILE A 55 -103.80 20.27 42.08
C ILE A 55 -105.00 19.89 42.92
N LYS A 56 -105.76 18.89 42.48
CA LYS A 56 -106.89 18.33 43.22
C LYS A 56 -106.64 16.86 43.51
N ARG A 57 -106.70 16.49 44.78
CA ARG A 57 -106.55 15.13 45.29
C ARG A 57 -107.82 14.72 46.01
N VAL A 58 -108.42 13.62 45.61
CA VAL A 58 -109.54 12.98 46.32
C VAL A 58 -109.01 11.72 46.98
N ILE A 59 -109.16 11.64 48.30
CA ILE A 59 -108.67 10.57 49.15
C ILE A 59 -109.90 9.83 49.68
N SER A 60 -109.93 8.51 49.51
CA SER A 60 -111.07 7.66 49.90
C SER A 60 -110.58 6.54 50.82
N ARG A 61 -111.43 6.12 51.77
CA ARG A 61 -111.15 4.93 52.60
C ARG A 61 -111.27 3.62 51.80
N LYS A 62 -112.02 3.64 50.69
CA LYS A 62 -112.44 2.44 49.94
C LYS A 62 -111.80 2.33 48.55
N THR A 63 -111.39 3.45 47.96
CA THR A 63 -110.87 3.50 46.59
C THR A 63 -109.49 4.17 46.52
N ALA A 64 -108.76 3.91 45.44
CA ALA A 64 -107.45 4.53 45.21
C ALA A 64 -107.57 6.06 45.06
N GLN A 65 -106.51 6.77 45.44
CA GLN A 65 -106.46 8.23 45.35
C GLN A 65 -106.64 8.71 43.90
N ILE A 66 -107.55 9.67 43.70
CA ILE A 66 -107.76 10.31 42.40
C ILE A 66 -107.04 11.65 42.42
N ILE A 67 -106.18 11.89 41.43
CA ILE A 67 -105.40 13.12 41.29
C ILE A 67 -105.76 13.77 39.95
N LYS A 68 -106.04 15.08 39.98
CA LYS A 68 -106.22 15.92 38.80
C LYS A 68 -105.29 17.11 38.91
N VAL A 69 -104.46 17.30 37.89
CA VAL A 69 -103.52 18.44 37.80
C VAL A 69 -103.84 19.22 36.54
N SER A 70 -103.91 20.54 36.66
CA SER A 70 -104.17 21.43 35.53
C SER A 70 -103.30 22.67 35.59
N ILE A 71 -102.84 23.15 34.44
CA ILE A 71 -102.06 24.40 34.30
C ILE A 71 -102.84 25.37 33.41
N TYR A 72 -102.88 26.64 33.76
CA TYR A 72 -103.55 27.70 32.99
C TYR A 72 -102.94 29.08 33.28
N ASP A 73 -103.11 30.03 32.35
CA ASP A 73 -102.42 31.34 32.40
C ASP A 73 -103.23 32.43 33.15
N ASP A 74 -104.54 32.25 33.33
CA ASP A 74 -105.42 33.16 34.07
C ASP A 74 -106.57 32.37 34.74
N GLU A 75 -106.98 32.72 35.97
CA GLU A 75 -108.11 32.11 36.70
C GLU A 75 -109.43 32.07 35.91
N THR A 76 -109.55 32.92 34.88
CA THR A 76 -110.71 33.02 33.99
C THR A 76 -110.51 32.39 32.60
N ASP A 77 -109.33 31.83 32.32
CA ASP A 77 -108.98 31.34 30.99
C ASP A 77 -109.59 29.98 30.66
N CYS A 78 -110.02 29.81 29.41
CA CYS A 78 -110.61 28.58 28.88
C CYS A 78 -109.53 27.57 28.41
N ASN A 79 -108.25 27.96 28.38
CA ASN A 79 -107.11 27.14 27.97
C ASN A 79 -106.54 26.29 29.13
N ILE A 80 -107.41 25.53 29.79
CA ILE A 80 -106.98 24.65 30.89
C ILE A 80 -106.25 23.43 30.31
N LYS A 81 -104.94 23.34 30.53
CA LYS A 81 -104.14 22.17 30.16
C LYS A 81 -104.24 21.12 31.26
N HIS A 82 -105.02 20.07 31.03
CA HIS A 82 -105.07 18.92 31.91
C HIS A 82 -103.84 18.03 31.73
N ILE A 83 -103.23 17.62 32.84
CA ILE A 83 -102.08 16.74 32.84
C ILE A 83 -102.54 15.33 33.20
N GLU A 84 -102.26 14.37 32.32
CA GLU A 84 -102.52 12.95 32.54
C GLU A 84 -101.21 12.23 32.85
N GLN A 85 -101.19 11.45 33.92
CA GLN A 85 -100.06 10.61 34.33
C GLN A 85 -100.52 9.18 34.61
N ALA A 86 -99.60 8.22 34.47
CA ALA A 86 -99.90 6.79 34.56
C ALA A 86 -100.25 6.33 35.99
N GLY A 87 -99.76 7.02 37.03
CA GLY A 87 -100.05 6.68 38.41
C GLY A 87 -99.76 7.80 39.41
N VAL A 88 -100.06 7.53 40.68
CA VAL A 88 -99.90 8.51 41.78
C VAL A 88 -98.46 8.98 41.94
N ALA A 89 -97.49 8.08 41.79
CA ALA A 89 -96.07 8.42 41.89
C ALA A 89 -95.63 9.38 40.76
N ASP A 90 -96.11 9.17 39.55
CA ASP A 90 -95.80 10.02 38.39
C ASP A 90 -96.42 11.42 38.55
N TYR A 91 -97.65 11.50 39.08
CA TYR A 91 -98.25 12.79 39.46
C TYR A 91 -97.42 13.51 40.53
N ASN A 92 -96.96 12.81 41.56
CA ASN A 92 -96.12 13.41 42.61
C ASN A 92 -94.80 13.92 42.02
N LYS A 93 -94.16 13.13 41.14
CA LYS A 93 -92.92 13.52 40.46
C LYS A 93 -93.15 14.76 39.58
N PHE A 94 -94.20 14.75 38.76
CA PHE A 94 -94.55 15.87 37.89
C PHE A 94 -94.78 17.16 38.67
N ILE A 95 -95.54 17.12 39.77
CA ILE A 95 -95.82 18.30 40.60
C ILE A 95 -94.51 18.87 41.17
N LEU A 96 -93.64 18.01 41.70
CA LEU A 96 -92.36 18.42 42.28
C LEU A 96 -91.39 19.00 41.23
N GLU A 97 -91.29 18.36 40.05
CA GLU A 97 -90.49 18.86 38.93
C GLU A 97 -91.00 20.20 38.41
N THR A 98 -92.32 20.36 38.28
CA THR A 98 -92.94 21.63 37.85
C THR A 98 -92.63 22.77 38.82
N LEU A 99 -92.56 22.47 40.11
CA LEU A 99 -92.18 23.44 41.14
C LEU A 99 -90.66 23.64 41.26
N GLY A 100 -89.85 22.82 40.59
CA GLY A 100 -88.38 22.82 40.73
C GLY A 100 -87.90 22.42 42.13
N LEU A 101 -88.71 21.66 42.87
CA LEU A 101 -88.45 21.27 44.25
C LEU A 101 -88.33 19.75 44.36
N THR A 102 -87.45 19.27 45.23
CA THR A 102 -87.51 17.86 45.67
C THR A 102 -88.47 17.75 46.85
N LYS A 103 -88.93 16.53 47.10
CA LYS A 103 -89.74 16.22 48.28
C LYS A 103 -89.07 16.65 49.59
N ASP A 104 -87.77 16.45 49.70
CA ASP A 104 -87.01 16.81 50.91
C ASP A 104 -86.92 18.33 51.06
N ASP A 105 -86.83 19.09 49.96
CA ASP A 105 -86.88 20.56 50.01
C ASP A 105 -88.21 21.06 50.58
N VAL A 106 -89.32 20.47 50.12
CA VAL A 106 -90.65 20.86 50.59
C VAL A 106 -90.74 20.71 52.12
N PHE A 107 -90.19 19.64 52.69
CA PHE A 107 -90.26 19.40 54.15
C PHE A 107 -89.17 20.09 54.98
N SER A 108 -87.99 20.32 54.40
CA SER A 108 -86.87 20.94 55.11
C SER A 108 -86.88 22.47 55.03
N ASN A 109 -87.29 23.03 53.89
CA ASN A 109 -87.11 24.45 53.58
C ASN A 109 -88.43 25.23 53.50
N PHE A 110 -89.53 24.60 53.04
CA PHE A 110 -90.80 25.31 52.79
C PHE A 110 -91.88 25.04 53.85
N ILE A 111 -92.03 23.79 54.30
CA ILE A 111 -93.01 23.38 55.32
C ILE A 111 -92.27 23.00 56.60
N LEU A 112 -92.03 24.00 57.44
CA LEU A 112 -91.32 23.83 58.71
C LEU A 112 -92.22 23.16 59.76
N SER A 113 -92.10 21.83 59.87
CA SER A 113 -92.82 21.04 60.88
C SER A 113 -91.87 20.53 61.96
N LYS A 114 -92.36 20.43 63.20
CA LYS A 114 -91.59 19.90 64.34
C LYS A 114 -91.03 18.50 64.10
N HIS A 115 -91.66 17.70 63.23
CA HIS A 115 -91.35 16.29 63.04
C HIS A 115 -90.43 16.00 61.83
N LYS A 116 -90.37 16.90 60.84
CA LYS A 116 -89.61 16.69 59.59
C LYS A 116 -88.60 17.81 59.27
N TYR A 117 -88.54 18.87 60.07
CA TYR A 117 -87.59 19.96 59.84
C TYR A 117 -86.13 19.49 60.04
N SER A 118 -85.29 19.70 59.03
CA SER A 118 -83.83 19.60 59.10
C SER A 118 -83.23 20.98 58.86
N SER A 119 -82.45 21.50 59.81
CA SER A 119 -81.82 22.82 59.67
C SER A 119 -80.65 22.77 58.69
N PHE A 120 -80.66 23.65 57.70
CA PHE A 120 -79.56 23.84 56.74
C PHE A 120 -78.19 23.99 57.43
N LEU A 121 -78.13 24.69 58.57
CA LEU A 121 -76.88 24.90 59.31
C LEU A 121 -76.32 23.60 59.91
N SER A 122 -77.20 22.66 60.26
CA SER A 122 -76.84 21.34 60.81
C SER A 122 -76.70 20.25 59.76
N SER A 123 -77.04 20.51 58.49
CA SER A 123 -76.85 19.57 57.38
C SER A 123 -75.37 19.36 57.07
N SER A 124 -75.06 18.25 56.38
CA SER A 124 -73.70 17.92 55.95
C SER A 124 -73.18 18.92 54.91
N ASP A 125 -71.86 19.06 54.80
CA ASP A 125 -71.24 19.95 53.79
C ASP A 125 -71.60 19.56 52.36
N ARG A 126 -71.85 18.26 52.10
CA ARG A 126 -72.32 17.78 50.80
C ARG A 126 -73.71 18.34 50.48
N GLU A 127 -74.66 18.19 51.39
CA GLU A 127 -76.04 18.70 51.22
C GLU A 127 -76.04 20.23 51.09
N LYS A 128 -75.23 20.93 51.89
CA LYS A 128 -75.06 22.38 51.77
C LYS A 128 -74.58 22.79 50.38
N LYS A 129 -73.55 22.13 49.86
CA LYS A 129 -73.01 22.40 48.51
C LYS A 129 -74.04 22.10 47.42
N GLU A 130 -74.80 21.03 47.56
CA GLU A 130 -75.86 20.66 46.60
C GLU A 130 -76.98 21.71 46.58
N ILE A 131 -77.45 22.12 47.77
CA ILE A 131 -78.43 23.19 47.92
C ILE A 131 -77.91 24.49 47.32
N ILE A 132 -76.67 24.89 47.64
CA ILE A 132 -76.04 26.11 47.11
C ILE A 132 -75.90 26.02 45.58
N ASN A 133 -75.40 24.91 45.04
CA ASN A 133 -75.20 24.72 43.60
C ASN A 133 -76.50 24.81 42.81
N ARG A 134 -77.61 24.30 43.37
CA ARG A 134 -78.92 24.41 42.73
C ARG A 134 -79.47 25.84 42.77
N PHE A 135 -79.27 26.58 43.87
CA PHE A 135 -79.67 27.98 43.95
C PHE A 135 -78.80 28.91 43.09
N SER A 136 -77.50 28.62 42.96
CA SER A 136 -76.56 29.43 42.19
C SER A 136 -76.53 29.09 40.70
N ASN A 137 -77.28 28.06 40.28
CA ASN A 137 -77.22 27.50 38.93
C ASN A 137 -75.80 27.04 38.52
N GLY A 138 -75.02 26.55 39.49
CA GLY A 138 -73.63 26.13 39.28
C GLY A 138 -73.46 25.00 38.26
N VAL A 139 -74.52 24.23 38.01
CA VAL A 139 -74.57 23.15 37.01
C VAL A 139 -74.20 23.64 35.61
N MET A 140 -74.60 24.86 35.23
CA MET A 140 -74.26 25.45 33.92
C MET A 140 -72.76 25.70 33.73
N VAL A 141 -72.02 25.93 34.83
CA VAL A 141 -70.56 26.14 34.78
C VAL A 141 -69.85 24.82 34.51
N ASP A 142 -70.31 23.73 35.12
CA ASP A 142 -69.74 22.40 34.92
C ASP A 142 -69.92 21.93 33.47
N GLU A 143 -71.09 22.17 32.87
CA GLU A 143 -71.35 21.89 31.45
C GLU A 143 -70.41 22.70 30.53
N SER A 144 -70.15 23.96 30.87
CA SER A 144 -69.24 24.82 30.10
C SER A 144 -67.79 24.35 30.19
N ILE A 145 -67.35 23.86 31.36
CA ILE A 145 -66.00 23.29 31.54
C ILE A 145 -65.85 22.01 30.72
N ALA A 146 -66.88 21.15 30.70
CA ALA A 146 -66.86 19.92 29.92
C ALA A 146 -66.76 20.22 28.41
N ALA A 147 -67.54 21.17 27.89
CA ALA A 147 -67.46 21.60 26.50
C ALA A 147 -66.06 22.15 26.13
N LEU A 148 -65.47 22.97 27.00
CA LEU A 148 -64.10 23.47 26.79
C LEU A 148 -63.06 22.35 26.76
N GLN A 149 -63.21 21.32 27.59
CA GLN A 149 -62.31 20.16 27.58
C GLN A 149 -62.42 19.38 26.27
N GLU A 150 -63.63 19.19 25.74
CA GLU A 150 -63.83 18.57 24.42
C GLU A 150 -63.15 19.37 23.30
N ASP A 151 -63.29 20.69 23.31
CA ASP A 151 -62.65 21.58 22.32
C ASP A 151 -61.11 21.55 22.39
N MET A 152 -60.52 21.29 23.57
CA MET A 152 -59.07 21.23 23.75
C MET A 152 -58.42 19.97 23.15
N ILE A 153 -59.13 18.85 23.12
CA ILE A 153 -58.62 17.56 22.63
C ILE A 153 -58.06 17.66 21.19
N PRO A 154 -58.80 18.15 20.18
CA PRO A 154 -58.29 18.20 18.80
C PRO A 154 -57.08 19.14 18.66
N ILE A 155 -57.02 20.21 19.45
CA ILE A 155 -55.88 21.14 19.45
C ILE A 155 -54.63 20.44 20.02
N GLN A 156 -54.77 19.69 21.11
CA GLN A 156 -53.67 18.92 21.69
C GLN A 156 -53.17 17.83 20.74
N GLU A 157 -54.07 17.14 20.04
CA GLU A 157 -53.70 16.16 19.03
C GLU A 157 -52.96 16.81 17.85
N SER A 158 -53.46 17.95 17.36
CA SER A 158 -52.81 18.72 16.30
C SER A 158 -51.41 19.20 16.72
N LEU A 159 -51.25 19.67 17.97
CA LEU A 159 -49.96 20.08 18.50
C LEU A 159 -48.97 18.91 18.53
N LYS A 160 -49.40 17.76 19.05
CA LYS A 160 -48.57 16.55 19.12
C LYS A 160 -48.13 16.07 17.73
N GLN A 161 -49.02 16.14 16.73
CA GLN A 161 -48.66 15.81 15.35
C GLN A 161 -47.66 16.80 14.75
N ALA A 162 -47.83 18.10 15.03
CA ALA A 162 -46.87 19.11 14.60
C ALA A 162 -45.48 18.89 15.22
N GLU A 163 -45.41 18.57 16.52
CA GLU A 163 -44.16 18.25 17.22
C GLU A 163 -43.46 17.03 16.62
N LEU A 164 -44.21 15.96 16.31
CA LEU A 164 -43.67 14.78 15.63
C LEU A 164 -43.11 15.12 14.25
N ASN A 165 -43.80 15.96 13.48
CA ASN A 165 -43.33 16.39 12.17
C ASN A 165 -42.05 17.22 12.27
N VAL A 166 -41.97 18.13 13.25
CA VAL A 166 -40.74 18.90 13.51
C VAL A 166 -39.59 17.96 13.85
N ALA A 167 -39.77 17.00 14.77
CA ALA A 167 -38.74 16.03 15.11
C ALA A 167 -38.27 15.21 13.89
N ASN A 168 -39.20 14.74 13.06
CA ASN A 168 -38.89 14.01 11.82
C ASN A 168 -38.11 14.87 10.82
N HIS A 169 -38.52 16.12 10.62
CA HIS A 169 -37.81 17.03 9.71
C HIS A 169 -36.43 17.40 10.22
N THR A 170 -36.26 17.65 11.52
CA THR A 170 -34.96 17.91 12.13
C THR A 170 -34.00 16.74 11.92
N GLY A 171 -34.42 15.50 12.20
CA GLY A 171 -33.58 14.33 11.95
C GLY A 171 -33.22 14.14 10.47
N ARG A 172 -34.12 14.48 9.54
CA ARG A 172 -33.82 14.48 8.10
C ARG A 172 -32.81 15.55 7.71
N VAL A 173 -32.88 16.73 8.31
CA VAL A 173 -31.90 17.81 8.08
C VAL A 173 -30.53 17.39 8.59
N GLU A 174 -30.44 16.82 9.80
CA GLU A 174 -29.18 16.35 10.38
C GLU A 174 -28.51 15.27 9.51
N THR A 175 -29.28 14.26 9.07
CA THR A 175 -28.77 13.20 8.19
C THR A 175 -28.32 13.73 6.83
N LEU A 176 -29.08 14.66 6.21
CA LEU A 176 -28.65 15.31 4.97
C LEU A 176 -27.39 16.15 5.16
N GLN A 177 -27.28 16.85 6.30
CA GLN A 177 -26.08 17.63 6.61
C GLN A 177 -24.84 16.73 6.73
N GLU A 178 -24.98 15.56 7.36
CA GLU A 178 -23.90 14.58 7.46
C GLU A 178 -23.50 14.02 6.08
N GLN A 179 -24.48 13.73 5.22
CA GLN A 179 -24.22 13.29 3.84
C GLN A 179 -23.49 14.37 3.02
N ILE A 180 -23.90 15.64 3.15
CA ILE A 180 -23.23 16.78 2.49
C ILE A 180 -21.79 16.90 2.98
N ASN A 181 -21.56 16.85 4.29
CA ASN A 181 -20.22 16.95 4.86
C ASN A 181 -19.31 15.80 4.41
N THR A 182 -19.84 14.58 4.38
CA THR A 182 -19.12 13.40 3.86
C THR A 182 -18.77 13.59 2.38
N ALA A 183 -19.73 14.01 1.56
CA ALA A 183 -19.52 14.24 0.13
C ALA A 183 -18.49 15.36 -0.15
N ILE A 184 -18.51 16.45 0.64
CA ILE A 184 -17.50 17.52 0.57
C ILE A 184 -16.12 16.95 0.90
N THR A 185 -16.00 16.23 2.02
CA THR A 185 -14.73 15.64 2.47
C THR A 185 -14.16 14.70 1.41
N GLU A 186 -14.96 13.76 0.92
CA GLU A 186 -14.54 12.85 -0.14
C GLU A 186 -14.13 13.58 -1.43
N SER A 187 -14.88 14.60 -1.83
CA SER A 187 -14.55 15.42 -3.01
C SER A 187 -13.22 16.14 -2.84
N THR A 188 -12.98 16.73 -1.66
CA THR A 188 -11.71 17.41 -1.34
C THR A 188 -10.53 16.45 -1.33
N GLU A 189 -10.67 15.27 -0.70
CA GLU A 189 -9.62 14.26 -0.69
C GLU A 189 -9.30 13.74 -2.09
N ARG A 190 -10.33 13.48 -2.92
CA ARG A 190 -10.13 13.04 -4.32
C ARG A 190 -9.40 14.11 -5.12
N SER A 191 -9.74 15.38 -4.92
CA SER A 191 -9.06 16.51 -5.58
C SER A 191 -7.59 16.61 -5.15
N GLN A 192 -7.31 16.53 -3.85
CA GLN A 192 -5.94 16.53 -3.31
C GLN A 192 -5.11 15.35 -3.82
N LYS A 193 -5.63 14.11 -3.72
CA LYS A 193 -4.95 12.91 -4.24
C LYS A 193 -4.66 13.02 -5.74
N LYS A 194 -5.59 13.60 -6.52
CA LYS A 194 -5.38 13.84 -7.95
C LYS A 194 -4.29 14.88 -8.19
N ALA A 195 -4.28 15.98 -7.43
CA ALA A 195 -3.26 17.02 -7.52
C ALA A 195 -1.87 16.48 -7.15
N GLU A 196 -1.74 15.75 -6.05
CA GLU A 196 -0.51 15.07 -5.62
C GLU A 196 -0.01 14.11 -6.70
N ARG A 197 -0.90 13.28 -7.24
CA ARG A 197 -0.55 12.36 -8.32
C ARG A 197 -0.02 13.13 -9.53
N ILE A 198 -0.68 14.20 -9.97
CA ILE A 198 -0.21 15.05 -11.09
C ILE A 198 1.17 15.66 -10.78
N ALA A 199 1.39 16.15 -9.57
CA ALA A 199 2.68 16.68 -9.14
C ALA A 199 3.79 15.62 -9.23
N ASN A 200 3.53 14.41 -8.72
CA ASN A 200 4.47 13.28 -8.78
C ASN A 200 4.78 12.88 -10.24
N TRP A 201 3.78 12.85 -11.12
CA TRP A 201 4.01 12.59 -12.55
C TRP A 201 4.85 13.69 -13.20
N ASN A 202 4.59 14.96 -12.88
CA ASN A 202 5.37 16.08 -13.41
C ASN A 202 6.83 16.02 -12.96
N GLU A 203 7.09 15.68 -11.70
CA GLU A 203 8.44 15.50 -11.16
C GLU A 203 9.15 14.32 -11.84
N ALA A 204 8.48 13.17 -11.98
CA ALA A 204 9.04 12.02 -12.67
C ALA A 204 9.37 12.32 -14.14
N ILE A 205 8.49 13.05 -14.85
CA ILE A 205 8.73 13.50 -16.21
C ILE A 205 9.93 14.44 -16.27
N ALA A 206 10.03 15.40 -15.35
CA ALA A 206 11.16 16.31 -15.28
C ALA A 206 12.48 15.57 -15.05
N GLY A 207 12.51 14.61 -14.12
CA GLY A 207 13.66 13.76 -13.85
C GLY A 207 14.07 12.92 -15.06
N LYS A 208 13.11 12.26 -15.73
CA LYS A 208 13.40 11.50 -16.97
C LYS A 208 13.93 12.40 -18.09
N ARG A 209 13.38 13.61 -18.25
CA ARG A 209 13.87 14.58 -19.23
C ARG A 209 15.29 15.04 -18.91
N ALA A 210 15.62 15.28 -17.64
CA ALA A 210 16.97 15.63 -17.22
C ALA A 210 17.96 14.50 -17.52
N TYR A 211 17.59 13.26 -17.20
CA TYR A 211 18.40 12.08 -17.51
C TYR A 211 18.65 11.92 -19.02
N ILE A 212 17.61 12.08 -19.85
CA ILE A 212 17.77 12.04 -21.31
C ILE A 212 18.76 13.10 -21.79
N ARG A 213 18.70 14.33 -21.25
CA ARG A 213 19.66 15.39 -21.63
C ARG A 213 21.09 15.00 -21.27
N GLU A 214 21.31 14.45 -20.09
CA GLU A 214 22.64 14.00 -19.65
C GLU A 214 23.18 12.88 -20.54
N GLN A 215 22.35 11.88 -20.85
CA GLN A 215 22.74 10.79 -21.74
C GLN A 215 23.04 11.30 -23.16
N ASN A 216 22.26 12.25 -23.68
CA ASN A 216 22.55 12.86 -24.99
C ASN A 216 23.90 13.60 -25.00
N VAL A 217 24.30 14.24 -23.89
CA VAL A 217 25.63 14.84 -23.78
C VAL A 217 26.72 13.77 -23.84
N LEU A 218 26.52 12.62 -23.20
CA LEU A 218 27.48 11.51 -23.28
C LEU A 218 27.54 10.91 -24.68
N ILE A 219 26.39 10.70 -25.33
CA ILE A 219 26.31 10.22 -26.72
C ILE A 219 27.08 11.16 -27.63
N ASN A 220 26.83 12.47 -27.56
CA ASN A 220 27.55 13.45 -28.38
C ASN A 220 29.06 13.40 -28.17
N LYS A 221 29.54 13.23 -26.92
CA LYS A 221 30.97 13.07 -26.63
C LYS A 221 31.53 11.78 -27.25
N SER A 222 30.77 10.68 -27.20
CA SER A 222 31.17 9.43 -27.84
C SER A 222 31.20 9.55 -29.36
N ASP A 223 30.24 10.25 -29.97
CA ASP A 223 30.21 10.51 -31.41
C ASP A 223 31.39 11.36 -31.85
N GLU A 224 31.74 12.41 -31.09
CA GLU A 224 32.94 13.22 -31.32
C GLU A 224 34.23 12.38 -31.28
N LEU A 225 34.33 11.43 -30.34
CA LEU A 225 35.46 10.51 -30.25
C LEU A 225 35.51 9.53 -31.43
N LEU A 226 34.36 9.00 -31.86
CA LEU A 226 34.29 8.13 -33.03
C LEU A 226 34.76 8.87 -34.29
N GLU A 227 34.33 10.12 -34.49
CA GLU A 227 34.80 10.93 -35.62
C GLU A 227 36.32 11.16 -35.59
N GLN A 228 36.92 11.31 -34.40
CA GLN A 228 38.37 11.40 -34.25
C GLN A 228 39.07 10.08 -34.61
N TYR A 229 38.48 8.94 -34.26
CA TYR A 229 39.01 7.62 -34.63
C TYR A 229 38.89 7.36 -36.12
N ASP A 230 37.77 7.70 -36.75
CA ASP A 230 37.61 7.57 -38.21
C ASP A 230 38.65 8.40 -38.96
N LYS A 231 38.88 9.65 -38.54
CA LYS A 231 39.94 10.51 -39.10
C LYS A 231 41.32 9.91 -38.91
N THR A 232 41.57 9.28 -37.75
CA THR A 232 42.85 8.62 -37.48
C THR A 232 43.02 7.40 -38.37
N ASP A 233 42.00 6.57 -38.51
CA ASP A 233 42.00 5.39 -39.38
C ASP A 233 42.25 5.76 -40.84
N GLU A 234 41.57 6.80 -41.37
CA GLU A 234 41.85 7.30 -42.71
C GLU A 234 43.32 7.68 -42.93
N VAL A 235 43.94 8.31 -41.92
CA VAL A 235 45.36 8.68 -41.97
C VAL A 235 46.24 7.43 -41.96
N LEU A 236 45.90 6.41 -41.16
CA LEU A 236 46.62 5.14 -41.12
C LEU A 236 46.51 4.37 -42.44
N GLN A 237 45.31 4.28 -43.04
CA GLN A 237 45.11 3.64 -44.34
C GLN A 237 45.92 4.34 -45.46
N LYS A 238 45.99 5.68 -45.43
CA LYS A 238 46.83 6.45 -46.37
C LYS A 238 48.31 6.19 -46.14
N LEU A 239 48.72 6.00 -44.89
CA LEU A 239 50.10 5.74 -44.50
C LEU A 239 50.54 4.31 -44.87
N GLU A 240 49.67 3.31 -44.72
CA GLU A 240 49.90 1.92 -45.15
C GLU A 240 50.18 1.82 -46.65
N ASN A 241 49.45 2.57 -47.47
CA ASN A 241 49.64 2.63 -48.91
C ASN A 241 50.80 3.54 -49.36
N SER A 242 51.52 4.16 -48.42
CA SER A 242 52.58 5.13 -48.72
C SER A 242 53.96 4.47 -48.84
N LYS A 243 54.87 5.10 -49.60
CA LYS A 243 56.28 4.68 -49.71
C LYS A 243 57.18 5.33 -48.63
N LYS A 244 56.60 5.79 -47.52
CA LYS A 244 57.36 6.43 -46.43
C LYS A 244 58.22 5.39 -45.71
N ASP A 245 59.36 5.83 -45.18
CA ASP A 245 60.21 4.95 -44.38
C ASP A 245 59.54 4.63 -43.02
N THR A 246 59.97 3.51 -42.42
CA THR A 246 59.38 2.97 -41.20
C THR A 246 59.47 3.93 -40.00
N GLY A 247 60.50 4.80 -39.94
CA GLY A 247 60.66 5.78 -38.88
C GLY A 247 59.68 6.94 -39.01
N ALA A 248 59.57 7.51 -40.20
CA ALA A 248 58.61 8.56 -40.53
C ALA A 248 57.16 8.07 -40.36
N CYS A 249 56.90 6.79 -40.67
CA CYS A 249 55.61 6.15 -40.39
C CYS A 249 55.32 6.09 -38.89
N PHE A 250 56.30 5.69 -38.07
CA PHE A 250 56.15 5.61 -36.61
C PHE A 250 55.92 6.97 -35.96
N GLU A 251 56.59 8.03 -36.42
CA GLU A 251 56.38 9.39 -35.91
C GLU A 251 54.94 9.88 -36.15
N ILE A 252 54.41 9.67 -37.36
CA ILE A 252 53.04 10.07 -37.70
C ILE A 252 52.02 9.25 -36.88
N ILE A 253 52.24 7.95 -36.72
CA ILE A 253 51.39 7.10 -35.87
C ILE A 253 51.44 7.60 -34.43
N SER A 254 52.64 7.93 -33.93
CA SER A 254 52.82 8.37 -32.55
C SER A 254 52.15 9.71 -32.27
N GLU A 255 52.28 10.67 -33.18
CA GLU A 255 51.61 11.97 -33.10
C GLU A 255 50.08 11.80 -33.08
N ARG A 256 49.54 10.99 -33.99
CA ARG A 256 48.10 10.76 -34.09
C ARG A 256 47.53 10.03 -32.88
N PHE A 257 48.20 8.97 -32.42
CA PHE A 257 47.78 8.24 -31.22
C PHE A 257 47.83 9.12 -29.98
N THR A 258 48.86 9.96 -29.85
CA THR A 258 48.94 10.94 -28.75
C THR A 258 47.81 11.96 -28.84
N SER A 259 47.48 12.47 -30.03
CA SER A 259 46.40 13.44 -30.24
C SER A 259 45.01 12.87 -29.90
N CYS A 260 44.82 11.55 -30.04
CA CYS A 260 43.59 10.84 -29.70
C CYS A 260 43.63 10.17 -28.32
N ALA A 261 44.63 10.49 -27.48
CA ALA A 261 44.87 9.88 -26.17
C ALA A 261 44.92 8.34 -26.19
N LEU A 262 45.31 7.74 -27.32
CA LEU A 262 45.49 6.31 -27.48
C LEU A 262 46.86 5.90 -26.91
N PRO A 263 46.96 4.73 -26.26
CA PRO A 263 48.23 4.25 -25.74
C PRO A 263 49.20 3.97 -26.90
N LEU A 264 50.40 4.55 -26.81
CA LEU A 264 51.47 4.31 -27.77
C LEU A 264 51.98 2.86 -27.68
N PRO A 265 52.15 2.16 -28.81
CA PRO A 265 52.91 0.91 -28.84
C PRO A 265 54.35 1.15 -28.35
N LYS A 266 54.90 0.18 -27.61
CA LYS A 266 56.25 0.21 -26.97
C LYS A 266 57.30 1.02 -27.75
N ASP A 267 58.09 1.81 -27.02
CA ASP A 267 59.08 2.78 -27.48
C ASP A 267 60.00 2.29 -28.63
N PHE A 268 59.51 2.41 -29.86
CA PHE A 268 60.19 1.94 -31.08
C PHE A 268 61.48 2.73 -31.31
N ALA A 269 61.51 4.00 -30.91
CA ALA A 269 62.69 4.85 -31.01
C ALA A 269 63.87 4.26 -30.22
N ALA A 270 63.62 3.83 -28.97
CA ALA A 270 64.63 3.19 -28.15
C ALA A 270 65.13 1.85 -28.75
N ILE A 271 64.22 1.05 -29.31
CA ILE A 271 64.56 -0.24 -29.94
C ILE A 271 65.33 -0.04 -31.24
N SER A 272 64.93 0.93 -32.07
CA SER A 272 65.61 1.25 -33.34
C SER A 272 67.04 1.73 -33.10
N ILE A 273 67.25 2.62 -32.13
CA ILE A 273 68.60 3.10 -31.75
C ILE A 273 69.47 1.93 -31.25
N LYS A 274 68.89 1.02 -30.45
CA LYS A 274 69.61 -0.16 -29.97
C LYS A 274 70.04 -1.06 -31.13
N ASN A 275 69.12 -1.40 -32.02
CA ASN A 275 69.39 -2.28 -33.16
C ASN A 275 70.39 -1.64 -34.14
N GLN A 276 70.34 -0.32 -34.35
CA GLN A 276 71.27 0.40 -35.22
C GLN A 276 72.70 0.36 -34.68
N LYS A 277 72.87 0.51 -33.35
CA LYS A 277 74.17 0.33 -32.69
C LYS A 277 74.68 -1.11 -32.78
N GLU A 278 73.81 -2.09 -32.54
CA GLU A 278 74.19 -3.51 -32.69
C GLU A 278 74.59 -3.83 -34.14
N LEU A 279 73.88 -3.29 -35.13
CA LEU A 279 74.22 -3.45 -36.55
C LEU A 279 75.59 -2.85 -36.88
N GLU A 280 75.90 -1.64 -36.38
CA GLU A 280 77.23 -1.03 -36.56
C GLU A 280 78.33 -1.91 -35.97
N VAL A 281 78.15 -2.42 -34.75
CA VAL A 281 79.12 -3.33 -34.11
C VAL A 281 79.34 -4.58 -34.97
N VAL A 282 78.25 -5.25 -35.37
CA VAL A 282 78.33 -6.47 -36.18
C VAL A 282 78.94 -6.21 -37.57
N THR A 283 78.64 -5.06 -38.18
CA THR A 283 79.21 -4.68 -39.48
C THR A 283 80.72 -4.41 -39.38
N THR A 284 81.15 -3.79 -38.28
CA THR A 284 82.58 -3.54 -38.01
C THR A 284 83.33 -4.85 -37.76
N GLU A 285 82.74 -5.76 -36.97
CA GLU A 285 83.27 -7.10 -36.74
C GLU A 285 83.36 -7.91 -38.05
N TYR A 286 82.32 -7.87 -38.88
CA TYR A 286 82.31 -8.51 -40.19
C TYR A 286 83.45 -8.01 -41.09
N SER A 287 83.62 -6.68 -41.19
CA SER A 287 84.72 -6.08 -41.97
C SER A 287 86.10 -6.52 -41.45
N ASN A 288 86.28 -6.60 -40.14
CA ASN A 288 87.54 -7.04 -39.53
C ASN A 288 87.82 -8.53 -39.83
N VAL A 289 86.83 -9.40 -39.63
CA VAL A 289 86.93 -10.82 -39.97
C VAL A 289 87.21 -11.00 -41.46
N GLN A 290 86.57 -10.23 -42.34
CA GLN A 290 86.81 -10.30 -43.78
C GLN A 290 88.23 -9.87 -44.17
N GLN A 291 88.78 -8.83 -43.54
CA GLN A 291 90.18 -8.45 -43.74
C GLN A 291 91.15 -9.54 -43.27
N GLN A 292 90.86 -10.18 -42.12
CA GLN A 292 91.64 -11.32 -41.63
C GLN A 292 91.58 -12.50 -42.60
N LEU A 293 90.41 -12.79 -43.16
CA LEU A 293 90.19 -13.86 -44.14
C LEU A 293 91.05 -13.61 -45.39
N ILE A 294 91.02 -12.39 -45.95
CA ILE A 294 91.86 -11.99 -47.09
C ILE A 294 93.36 -12.12 -46.77
N GLN A 295 93.79 -11.74 -45.55
CA GLN A 295 95.19 -11.93 -45.13
C GLN A 295 95.57 -13.40 -45.02
N HIS A 296 94.71 -14.24 -44.45
CA HIS A 296 94.96 -15.68 -44.32
C HIS A 296 94.97 -16.38 -45.68
N GLU A 297 94.10 -16.00 -46.62
CA GLU A 297 94.13 -16.49 -48.00
C GLU A 297 95.45 -16.15 -48.70
N LYS A 298 95.95 -14.91 -48.55
CA LYS A 298 97.28 -14.53 -49.06
C LYS A 298 98.39 -15.37 -48.44
N LYS A 299 98.36 -15.59 -47.12
CA LYS A 299 99.33 -16.44 -46.42
C LYS A 299 99.29 -17.89 -46.94
N ILE A 300 98.10 -18.44 -47.14
CA ILE A 300 97.90 -19.78 -47.71
C ILE A 300 98.43 -19.84 -49.13
N ALA A 301 98.18 -18.84 -49.97
CA ALA A 301 98.71 -18.79 -51.34
C ALA A 301 100.25 -18.76 -51.36
N THR A 302 100.88 -17.96 -50.49
CA THR A 302 102.35 -17.96 -50.33
C THR A 302 102.88 -19.30 -49.82
N ALA A 303 102.21 -19.93 -48.86
CA ALA A 303 102.59 -21.23 -48.33
C ALA A 303 102.46 -22.36 -49.36
N LYS A 304 101.42 -22.32 -50.21
CA LYS A 304 101.28 -23.25 -51.34
C LYS A 304 102.40 -23.06 -52.36
N SER A 305 102.73 -21.81 -52.70
CA SER A 305 103.84 -21.53 -53.63
C SER A 305 105.21 -21.96 -53.09
N SER A 306 105.47 -21.75 -51.79
CA SER A 306 106.70 -22.23 -51.16
C SER A 306 106.74 -23.76 -51.07
N TYR A 307 105.60 -24.41 -50.77
CA TYR A 307 105.48 -25.87 -50.79
C TYR A 307 105.76 -26.44 -52.18
N GLU A 308 105.18 -25.91 -53.25
CA GLU A 308 105.46 -26.35 -54.62
C GLU A 308 106.94 -26.18 -55.02
N LYS A 309 107.57 -25.09 -54.61
CA LYS A 309 109.02 -24.88 -54.82
C LYS A 309 109.84 -25.93 -54.08
N LEU A 310 109.47 -26.24 -52.83
CA LEU A 310 110.15 -27.24 -52.02
C LEU A 310 109.95 -28.66 -52.59
N LEU A 311 108.75 -28.97 -53.09
CA LEU A 311 108.44 -30.23 -53.75
C LEU A 311 109.35 -30.44 -54.98
N LYS A 312 109.46 -29.43 -55.85
CA LYS A 312 110.37 -29.45 -57.02
C LYS A 312 111.84 -29.58 -56.64
N GLN A 313 112.25 -28.98 -55.51
CA GLN A 313 113.61 -29.14 -54.99
C GLN A 313 113.86 -30.55 -54.45
N HIS A 314 112.86 -31.14 -53.78
CA HIS A 314 112.94 -32.51 -53.26
C HIS A 314 113.00 -33.55 -54.39
N GLU A 315 112.23 -33.37 -55.47
CA GLU A 315 112.29 -34.22 -56.67
C GLU A 315 113.69 -34.17 -57.30
N LYS A 316 114.26 -32.96 -57.50
CA LYS A 316 115.63 -32.80 -58.01
C LYS A 316 116.69 -33.41 -57.07
N PHE A 317 116.48 -33.35 -55.76
CA PHE A 317 117.36 -33.97 -54.78
C PHE A 317 117.32 -35.50 -54.88
N GLN A 318 116.13 -36.11 -54.95
CA GLN A 318 116.00 -37.56 -55.14
C GLN A 318 116.69 -38.04 -56.41
N GLU A 319 116.54 -37.32 -57.52
CA GLU A 319 117.15 -37.67 -58.80
C GLU A 319 118.70 -37.64 -58.73
N ASN A 320 119.25 -36.62 -58.09
CA ASN A 320 120.70 -36.50 -57.85
C ASN A 320 121.22 -37.55 -56.87
N PHE A 321 120.45 -37.89 -55.83
CA PHE A 321 120.82 -38.93 -54.86
C PHE A 321 120.89 -40.31 -55.54
N LYS A 322 119.91 -40.64 -56.38
CA LYS A 322 119.92 -41.88 -57.19
C LYS A 322 121.15 -41.98 -58.09
N LYS A 323 121.53 -40.88 -58.75
CA LYS A 323 122.75 -40.80 -59.59
C LYS A 323 124.05 -40.97 -58.78
N LYS A 324 124.12 -40.45 -57.55
CA LYS A 324 125.30 -40.64 -56.68
C LYS A 324 125.35 -42.06 -56.10
N SER A 325 124.23 -42.64 -55.69
CA SER A 325 124.16 -43.99 -55.13
C SER A 325 124.63 -45.05 -56.14
N THR A 326 124.16 -44.97 -57.38
CA THR A 326 124.59 -45.85 -58.48
C THR A 326 126.08 -45.70 -58.80
N LYS A 327 126.64 -44.49 -58.69
CA LYS A 327 128.07 -44.24 -58.88
C LYS A 327 128.92 -44.88 -57.76
N ILE A 328 128.45 -44.83 -56.52
CA ILE A 328 129.13 -45.45 -55.36
C ILE A 328 129.04 -46.98 -55.44
N GLU A 329 127.90 -47.55 -55.81
CA GLU A 329 127.76 -49.00 -56.04
C GLU A 329 128.73 -49.53 -57.09
N ASN A 330 128.91 -48.81 -58.20
CA ASN A 330 129.88 -49.18 -59.23
C ASN A 330 131.33 -49.14 -58.70
N GLN A 331 131.69 -48.12 -57.91
CA GLN A 331 133.03 -48.02 -57.30
C GLN A 331 133.30 -49.13 -56.27
N ILE A 332 132.27 -49.52 -55.49
CA ILE A 332 132.37 -50.64 -54.54
C ILE A 332 132.61 -51.95 -55.30
N ASN A 333 131.91 -52.18 -56.41
CA ASN A 333 132.09 -53.38 -57.23
C ASN A 333 133.47 -53.44 -57.89
N GLU A 334 133.99 -52.32 -58.40
CA GLU A 334 135.37 -52.24 -58.94
C GLU A 334 136.43 -52.56 -57.87
N LEU A 335 136.27 -52.01 -56.65
CA LEU A 335 137.16 -52.30 -55.53
C LEU A 335 137.10 -53.76 -55.10
N LEU A 336 135.91 -54.38 -55.09
CA LEU A 336 135.74 -55.80 -54.79
C LEU A 336 136.44 -56.71 -55.82
N ASP A 337 136.38 -56.37 -57.11
CA ASP A 337 137.09 -57.10 -58.16
C ASP A 337 138.61 -56.92 -58.07
N SER A 338 139.08 -55.72 -57.71
CA SER A 338 140.50 -55.46 -57.42
C SER A 338 140.99 -56.26 -56.22
N ILE A 339 140.20 -56.35 -55.14
CA ILE A 339 140.53 -57.17 -53.96
C ILE A 339 140.64 -58.64 -54.36
N LYS A 340 139.69 -59.18 -55.14
CA LYS A 340 139.75 -60.58 -55.61
C LYS A 340 140.98 -60.87 -56.46
N LYS A 341 141.38 -59.95 -57.36
CA LYS A 341 142.60 -60.09 -58.16
C LYS A 341 143.87 -60.10 -57.30
N LEU A 342 143.96 -59.15 -56.35
CA LEU A 342 145.10 -59.05 -55.44
C LEU A 342 145.21 -60.28 -54.52
N ASP A 343 144.08 -60.83 -54.05
CA ASP A 343 144.08 -62.02 -53.20
C ASP A 343 144.54 -63.27 -53.99
N ALA A 344 144.14 -63.38 -55.25
CA ALA A 344 144.63 -64.42 -56.16
C ALA A 344 146.14 -64.29 -56.40
N GLU A 345 146.65 -63.09 -56.66
CA GLU A 345 148.10 -62.84 -56.78
C GLU A 345 148.86 -63.16 -55.49
N ASN A 346 148.32 -62.78 -54.32
CA ASN A 346 148.94 -63.05 -53.03
C ASN A 346 148.99 -64.55 -52.74
N SER A 347 147.94 -65.30 -53.10
CA SER A 347 147.93 -66.76 -53.00
C SER A 347 149.01 -67.41 -53.89
N ASN A 348 149.21 -66.86 -55.09
CA ASN A 348 150.21 -67.35 -56.03
C ASN A 348 151.63 -67.05 -55.54
N LEU A 349 151.89 -65.84 -55.06
CA LEU A 349 153.15 -65.44 -54.43
C LEU A 349 153.47 -66.27 -53.18
N ARG A 350 152.48 -66.58 -52.34
CA ARG A 350 152.65 -67.48 -51.18
C ARG A 350 153.04 -68.89 -51.61
N SER A 351 152.45 -69.40 -52.69
CA SER A 351 152.81 -70.71 -53.25
C SER A 351 154.23 -70.73 -53.84
N GLN A 352 154.64 -69.66 -54.50
CA GLN A 352 156.02 -69.50 -54.99
C GLN A 352 157.02 -69.37 -53.83
N ARG A 353 156.66 -68.62 -52.79
CA ARG A 353 157.50 -68.44 -51.60
C ARG A 353 157.74 -69.75 -50.87
N THR A 354 156.70 -70.57 -50.68
CA THR A 354 156.85 -71.90 -50.06
C THR A 354 157.69 -72.84 -50.91
N LYS A 355 157.60 -72.75 -52.24
CA LYS A 355 158.49 -73.49 -53.15
C LYS A 355 159.95 -73.05 -53.00
N LEU A 356 160.21 -71.75 -53.01
CA LEU A 356 161.54 -71.19 -52.82
C LEU A 356 162.12 -71.49 -51.43
N GLU A 357 161.31 -71.45 -50.37
CA GLU A 357 161.72 -71.88 -49.01
C GLU A 357 162.12 -73.36 -48.98
N ALA A 358 161.38 -74.23 -49.70
CA ALA A 358 161.73 -75.65 -49.84
C ALA A 358 163.03 -75.85 -50.65
N ASP A 359 163.21 -75.09 -51.73
CA ASP A 359 164.43 -75.13 -52.55
C ASP A 359 165.65 -74.60 -51.77
N ILE A 360 165.48 -73.53 -50.98
CA ILE A 360 166.52 -72.99 -50.09
C ILE A 360 166.88 -74.02 -49.02
N ALA A 361 165.91 -74.68 -48.39
CA ALA A 361 166.18 -75.73 -47.40
C ALA A 361 166.92 -76.93 -48.02
N SER A 362 166.60 -77.29 -49.27
CA SER A 362 167.30 -78.33 -50.03
C SER A 362 168.75 -77.93 -50.36
N LEU A 363 168.96 -76.71 -50.85
CA LEU A 363 170.31 -76.20 -51.18
C LEU A 363 171.16 -75.99 -49.92
N GLN A 364 170.59 -75.53 -48.81
CA GLN A 364 171.26 -75.46 -47.51
C GLN A 364 171.66 -76.86 -47.01
N LYS A 365 170.83 -77.88 -47.24
CA LYS A 365 171.20 -79.29 -46.95
C LYS A 365 172.32 -79.81 -47.85
N GLN A 366 172.38 -79.41 -49.12
CA GLN A 366 173.42 -79.85 -50.05
C GLN A 366 174.78 -79.16 -49.84
N LEU A 367 174.79 -77.90 -49.39
CA LEU A 367 176.02 -77.15 -49.07
C LEU A 367 176.67 -77.58 -47.74
N ALA A 368 175.90 -78.14 -46.83
CA ALA A 368 176.34 -78.40 -45.46
C ALA A 368 177.18 -79.67 -45.26
N GLY A 369 177.72 -80.31 -46.32
CA GLY A 369 178.78 -81.33 -46.25
C GLY A 369 178.95 -82.06 -44.91
N ILE A 370 177.91 -82.78 -44.47
CA ILE A 370 177.96 -83.77 -43.38
C ILE A 370 177.85 -85.14 -44.02
N ILE A 371 178.76 -86.01 -43.60
CA ILE A 371 178.76 -87.45 -43.84
C ILE A 371 177.57 -88.09 -43.10
N VAL A 372 176.62 -88.59 -43.88
CA VAL A 372 175.82 -89.84 -43.80
C VAL A 372 175.33 -90.35 -42.43
N CYS A 373 174.01 -90.56 -42.26
CA CYS A 373 173.31 -91.79 -41.78
C CYS A 373 171.81 -91.51 -41.41
N PRO A 374 170.98 -92.54 -41.12
CA PRO A 374 169.80 -93.00 -41.87
C PRO A 374 168.46 -92.42 -41.39
N LYS A 375 167.35 -92.54 -42.12
CA LYS A 375 167.05 -93.41 -43.29
C LYS A 375 166.75 -92.61 -44.55
#